data_AF-A0A966SB60-F1
#
_entry.id   AF-A0A966SB60-F1
#
_cell.length_a   1.000
_cell.length_b   1.000
_cell.length_c   1.000
_cell.angle_alpha   90.00
_cell.angle_beta   90.00
_cell.angle_gamma   90.00
#
_symmetry.space_group_name_H-M   'P 1'
#
loop_
_entity.id
_entity.type
_entity.pdbx_description
1 polymer ?
#
loop_
_entity_poly.entity_id
_entity_poly.type
_entity_poly.pdbx_seq_one_letter_code
_entity_poly.pdbx_strand_id
1 'polypeptide(L)'
;AGRPYGLKLSNGSTTNGIQDGYQIVRHMADQPFTQEYLSVKLCRLLVHDNFHHGYDFTDAETSPEESLVHDCMLAWENPTNGGPKGQMREVLRVLLKSDLFRNPNTAAAKVKTPLEFAASTLRAFRASKPDGSLTASADAPSLVASGGLLDRAGRMRLFDRAEPDGYAEDAGGWISAGTLSERLRYVQSLALAGAGLATGTGVRSSPDSLGSSRIDPSALLALRLTNGANRSAEAVTDYLLRLLFPSEGSANLSQYRALSIQFLNTTDNGTTPSEFANLVPGTKDYDTRVRGLAALLLSSPRFQEQ
;
A
#
# COMPACT_ATOMS: atom_id res chain seq x y z
N ALA A 1 -22.10 -30.87 21.32
CA ALA A 1 -21.52 -29.55 21.65
C ALA A 1 -21.84 -29.20 23.10
N GLY A 2 -20.94 -28.54 23.84
CA GLY A 2 -21.30 -27.92 25.13
C GLY A 2 -20.68 -28.48 26.41
N ARG A 3 -19.47 -29.06 26.39
CA ARG A 3 -18.69 -29.08 27.64
C ARG A 3 -18.21 -27.65 27.90
N PRO A 4 -18.49 -27.05 29.08
CA PRO A 4 -17.93 -25.77 29.44
C PRO A 4 -16.42 -25.83 29.31
N TYR A 5 -15.87 -25.00 28.42
CA TYR A 5 -14.42 -24.87 28.31
C TYR A 5 -13.94 -24.00 29.47
N GLY A 6 -13.04 -24.53 30.30
CA GLY A 6 -12.52 -23.84 31.46
C GLY A 6 -11.01 -24.04 31.56
N LEU A 7 -10.25 -22.96 31.35
CA LEU A 7 -8.82 -22.95 31.60
C LEU A 7 -8.57 -22.82 33.11
N LYS A 8 -7.92 -23.83 33.70
CA LYS A 8 -7.45 -23.74 35.10
C LYS A 8 -6.08 -23.09 35.11
N LEU A 9 -5.99 -21.91 35.70
CA LEU A 9 -4.74 -21.20 35.92
C LEU A 9 -3.99 -21.78 37.12
N SER A 10 -2.66 -21.86 37.03
CA SER A 10 -1.85 -22.56 38.06
C SER A 10 -1.53 -21.70 39.28
N ASN A 11 -1.81 -20.40 39.27
CA ASN A 11 -1.35 -19.46 40.31
C ASN A 11 -2.30 -19.26 41.51
N GLY A 12 -3.49 -19.88 41.50
CA GLY A 12 -4.47 -19.69 42.58
C GLY A 12 -4.92 -18.23 42.75
N SER A 13 -5.31 -17.80 43.96
CA SER A 13 -5.76 -16.43 44.29
C SER A 13 -4.61 -15.46 44.61
N THR A 14 -3.46 -15.62 43.96
CA THR A 14 -2.28 -14.78 44.24
C THR A 14 -2.30 -13.48 43.43
N THR A 15 -1.54 -12.47 43.86
CA THR A 15 -1.43 -11.15 43.21
C THR A 15 -0.63 -11.17 41.89
N ASN A 16 -0.35 -12.34 41.31
CA ASN A 16 0.50 -12.48 40.13
C ASN A 16 -0.28 -12.54 38.81
N GLY A 17 -1.21 -11.60 38.61
CA GLY A 17 -2.10 -11.56 37.44
C GLY A 17 -1.39 -11.48 36.08
N ILE A 18 -0.11 -11.06 36.05
CA ILE A 18 0.71 -11.07 34.82
C ILE A 18 0.98 -12.51 34.37
N GLN A 19 1.32 -13.41 35.29
CA GLN A 19 1.56 -14.82 34.96
C GLN A 19 0.28 -15.52 34.48
N ASP A 20 -0.86 -15.16 35.04
CA ASP A 20 -2.17 -15.62 34.57
C ASP A 20 -2.43 -15.18 33.12
N GLY A 21 -2.10 -13.93 32.79
CA GLY A 21 -2.15 -13.41 31.42
C GLY A 21 -1.28 -14.24 30.46
N TYR A 22 -0.03 -14.55 30.83
CA TYR A 22 0.84 -15.40 30.01
C TYR A 22 0.29 -16.83 29.82
N GLN A 23 -0.35 -17.40 30.84
CA GLN A 23 -0.98 -18.72 30.74
C GLN A 23 -2.15 -18.71 29.77
N ILE A 24 -2.98 -17.66 29.81
CA ILE A 24 -4.09 -17.48 28.87
C ILE A 24 -3.57 -17.34 27.45
N VAL A 25 -2.59 -16.46 27.21
CA VAL A 25 -2.00 -16.24 25.88
C VAL A 25 -1.37 -17.52 25.33
N ARG A 26 -0.62 -18.25 26.17
CA ARG A 26 -0.03 -19.54 25.79
C ARG A 26 -1.10 -20.56 25.42
N HIS A 27 -2.13 -20.66 26.24
CA HIS A 27 -3.23 -21.57 25.98
C HIS A 27 -3.98 -21.23 24.68
N MET A 28 -4.23 -19.94 24.41
CA MET A 28 -4.83 -19.49 23.15
C MET A 28 -3.95 -19.83 21.95
N ALA A 29 -2.63 -19.63 22.05
CA ALA A 29 -1.69 -19.97 20.98
C ALA A 29 -1.65 -21.48 20.65
N ASP A 30 -2.05 -22.34 21.60
CA ASP A 30 -2.15 -23.79 21.42
C ASP A 30 -3.49 -24.23 20.79
N GLN A 31 -4.45 -23.33 20.58
CA GLN A 31 -5.73 -23.67 19.96
C GLN A 31 -5.63 -23.69 18.43
N PRO A 32 -6.14 -24.74 17.74
CA PRO A 32 -6.10 -24.81 16.28
C PRO A 32 -6.84 -23.65 15.63
N PHE A 33 -7.95 -23.19 16.22
CA PHE A 33 -8.68 -22.02 15.73
C PHE A 33 -7.86 -20.73 15.75
N THR A 34 -6.96 -20.56 16.72
CA THR A 34 -6.06 -19.39 16.77
C THR A 34 -4.99 -19.48 15.69
N GLN A 35 -4.48 -20.69 15.44
CA GLN A 35 -3.49 -20.94 14.39
C GLN A 35 -4.07 -20.66 13.01
N GLU A 36 -5.26 -21.19 12.73
CA GLU A 36 -5.99 -20.95 11.49
C GLU A 36 -6.30 -19.45 11.34
N TYR A 37 -6.88 -18.83 12.37
CA TYR A 37 -7.26 -17.43 12.33
C TYR A 37 -6.09 -16.50 11.98
N LEU A 38 -4.95 -16.69 12.65
CA LEU A 38 -3.75 -15.89 12.40
C LEU A 38 -3.12 -16.22 11.04
N SER A 39 -3.07 -17.50 10.65
CA SER A 39 -2.54 -17.91 9.35
C SER A 39 -3.34 -17.31 8.20
N VAL A 40 -4.68 -17.33 8.28
CA VAL A 40 -5.57 -16.70 7.31
C VAL A 40 -5.38 -15.18 7.28
N LYS A 41 -5.28 -14.51 8.44
CA LYS A 41 -5.01 -13.07 8.48
C LYS A 41 -3.69 -12.71 7.78
N LEU A 42 -2.63 -13.48 8.00
CA LEU A 42 -1.34 -13.26 7.34
C LEU A 42 -1.41 -13.53 5.84
N CYS A 43 -2.08 -14.61 5.43
CA CYS A 43 -2.26 -14.94 4.03
C CYS A 43 -3.07 -13.85 3.31
N ARG A 44 -4.16 -13.36 3.93
CA ARG A 44 -4.88 -12.19 3.42
C ARG A 44 -3.98 -10.98 3.33
N LEU A 45 -3.24 -10.66 4.38
CA LEU A 45 -2.35 -9.49 4.43
C LEU A 45 -1.30 -9.51 3.31
N LEU A 46 -0.66 -10.66 3.07
CA LEU A 46 0.55 -10.76 2.25
C LEU A 46 0.36 -11.36 0.86
N VAL A 47 -0.75 -12.07 0.60
CA VAL A 47 -0.95 -12.84 -0.64
C VAL A 47 -2.11 -12.26 -1.46
N HIS A 48 -3.36 -12.44 -1.03
CA HIS A 48 -4.56 -11.89 -1.68
C HIS A 48 -5.79 -12.02 -0.77
N ASP A 49 -6.91 -11.38 -1.13
CA ASP A 49 -8.07 -11.28 -0.25
C ASP A 49 -8.91 -12.57 -0.12
N ASN A 50 -8.84 -13.47 -1.11
CA ASN A 50 -9.74 -14.63 -1.24
C ASN A 50 -9.62 -15.74 -0.18
N PHE A 51 -8.69 -15.65 0.78
CA PHE A 51 -8.65 -16.62 1.88
C PHE A 51 -9.90 -16.46 2.77
N HIS A 52 -10.34 -17.53 3.42
CA HIS A 52 -11.41 -17.49 4.42
C HIS A 52 -11.08 -18.33 5.66
N HIS A 53 -11.93 -18.29 6.67
CA HIS A 53 -11.84 -19.15 7.85
C HIS A 53 -12.81 -20.32 7.73
N GLY A 54 -12.61 -21.35 8.54
CA GLY A 54 -13.44 -22.55 8.58
C GLY A 54 -13.14 -23.51 7.44
N TYR A 55 -11.87 -23.63 7.04
CA TYR A 55 -11.46 -24.64 6.07
C TYR A 55 -11.70 -26.06 6.62
N ASP A 56 -12.10 -26.99 5.75
CA ASP A 56 -12.21 -28.41 6.08
C ASP A 56 -10.98 -29.16 5.56
N PHE A 57 -9.95 -29.24 6.39
CA PHE A 57 -8.69 -29.93 6.06
C PHE A 57 -8.82 -31.46 5.92
N THR A 58 -10.03 -32.01 5.90
CA THR A 58 -10.29 -33.45 5.68
C THR A 58 -10.81 -33.77 4.28
N ASP A 59 -11.10 -32.74 3.47
CA ASP A 59 -11.61 -32.90 2.12
C ASP A 59 -10.57 -33.55 1.18
N ALA A 60 -11.08 -34.31 0.20
CA ALA A 60 -10.22 -35.02 -0.77
C ALA A 60 -9.61 -34.08 -1.83
N GLU A 61 -10.25 -32.94 -2.06
CA GLU A 61 -9.85 -31.91 -3.03
C GLU A 61 -9.61 -30.61 -2.26
N THR A 62 -8.35 -30.25 -2.02
CA THR A 62 -8.01 -29.03 -1.29
C THR A 62 -7.75 -27.88 -2.24
N SER A 63 -8.19 -26.67 -1.85
CA SER A 63 -7.82 -25.45 -2.60
C SER A 63 -6.35 -25.08 -2.37
N PRO A 64 -5.70 -24.33 -3.28
CA PRO A 64 -4.37 -23.78 -3.04
C PRO A 64 -4.28 -22.94 -1.75
N GLU A 65 -5.33 -22.15 -1.48
CA GLU A 65 -5.45 -21.31 -0.30
C GLU A 65 -5.52 -22.11 0.99
N GLU A 66 -6.36 -23.14 1.00
CA GLU A 66 -6.48 -24.09 2.11
C GLU A 66 -5.17 -24.79 2.39
N SER A 67 -4.51 -25.29 1.34
CA SER A 67 -3.23 -26.00 1.44
C SER A 67 -2.15 -25.11 2.07
N LEU A 68 -2.09 -23.83 1.66
CA LEU A 68 -1.16 -22.87 2.26
C LEU A 68 -1.46 -22.57 3.73
N VAL A 69 -2.73 -22.43 4.09
CA VAL A 69 -3.13 -22.19 5.49
C VAL A 69 -2.80 -23.40 6.34
N HIS A 70 -3.07 -24.61 5.84
CA HIS A 70 -2.69 -25.85 6.49
C HIS A 70 -1.17 -25.96 6.72
N ASP A 71 -0.36 -25.65 5.70
CA ASP A 71 1.11 -25.65 5.83
C ASP A 71 1.61 -24.61 6.86
N CYS A 72 0.96 -23.44 6.92
CA CYS A 72 1.24 -22.43 7.94
C CYS A 72 0.91 -22.94 9.35
N MET A 73 -0.21 -23.63 9.54
CA MET A 73 -0.59 -24.24 10.81
C MET A 73 0.36 -25.38 11.20
N LEU A 74 0.82 -26.20 10.25
CA LEU A 74 1.84 -27.21 10.50
C LEU A 74 3.17 -26.59 10.94
N ALA A 75 3.58 -25.46 10.34
CA ALA A 75 4.78 -24.73 10.76
C ALA A 75 4.63 -24.07 12.14
N TRP A 76 3.39 -23.69 12.51
CA TRP A 76 3.05 -23.19 13.83
C TRP A 76 3.20 -24.29 14.90
N GLU A 77 2.70 -25.48 14.60
CA GLU A 77 2.72 -26.66 15.47
C GLU A 77 4.11 -27.29 15.58
N ASN A 78 4.80 -27.41 14.45
CA ASN A 78 6.07 -28.12 14.31
C ASN A 78 7.16 -27.20 13.70
N PRO A 79 7.66 -26.22 14.47
CA PRO A 79 8.67 -25.29 13.96
C PRO A 79 9.94 -26.04 13.56
N THR A 80 10.41 -25.85 12.31
CA THR A 80 11.52 -26.60 11.72
C THR A 80 12.83 -26.47 12.50
N ASN A 81 13.07 -25.33 13.14
CA ASN A 81 14.26 -25.07 13.95
C ASN A 81 14.08 -25.38 15.45
N GLY A 82 13.01 -26.10 15.80
CA GLY A 82 12.59 -26.31 17.18
C GLY A 82 12.03 -25.04 17.84
N GLY A 83 11.68 -25.16 19.12
CA GLY A 83 11.09 -24.08 19.90
C GLY A 83 9.61 -24.31 20.25
N PRO A 84 9.00 -23.40 21.02
CA PRO A 84 7.58 -23.51 21.37
C PRO A 84 6.69 -23.29 20.15
N LYS A 85 5.47 -23.83 20.19
CA LYS A 85 4.42 -23.58 19.20
C LYS A 85 4.22 -22.07 18.99
N GLY A 86 3.85 -21.69 17.77
CA GLY A 86 3.59 -20.31 17.40
C GLY A 86 4.82 -19.48 17.07
N GLN A 87 5.87 -20.12 16.54
CA GLN A 87 6.99 -19.39 15.94
C GLN A 87 6.56 -18.69 14.65
N MET A 88 6.18 -17.42 14.77
CA MET A 88 5.79 -16.59 13.61
C MET A 88 6.84 -16.53 12.50
N ARG A 89 8.13 -16.63 12.83
CA ARG A 89 9.20 -16.68 11.83
C ARG A 89 9.08 -17.90 10.91
N GLU A 90 8.67 -19.04 11.45
CA GLU A 90 8.52 -20.28 10.69
C GLU A 90 7.27 -20.23 9.82
N VAL A 91 6.15 -19.72 10.37
CA VAL A 91 4.90 -19.46 9.62
C VAL A 91 5.15 -18.52 8.44
N LEU A 92 5.79 -17.38 8.68
CA LEU A 92 6.14 -16.41 7.62
C LEU A 92 7.10 -17.03 6.60
N ARG A 93 8.00 -17.93 7.00
CA ARG A 93 8.91 -18.59 6.06
C ARG A 93 8.16 -19.49 5.08
N VAL A 94 7.18 -20.24 5.54
CA VAL A 94 6.32 -21.08 4.68
C VAL A 94 5.53 -20.19 3.74
N LEU A 95 4.84 -19.18 4.28
CA LEU A 95 4.04 -18.24 3.50
C LEU A 95 4.85 -17.56 2.40
N LEU A 96 5.97 -16.92 2.73
CA LEU A 96 6.79 -16.16 1.77
C LEU A 96 7.50 -17.04 0.74
N LYS A 97 7.56 -18.36 0.95
CA LYS A 97 8.08 -19.34 0.00
C LYS A 97 7.00 -20.00 -0.86
N SER A 98 5.72 -19.81 -0.52
CA SER A 98 4.61 -20.42 -1.25
C SER A 98 4.51 -19.93 -2.69
N ASP A 99 3.97 -20.78 -3.56
CA ASP A 99 3.74 -20.42 -4.96
C ASP A 99 2.71 -19.30 -5.09
N LEU A 100 1.70 -19.27 -4.23
CA LEU A 100 0.69 -18.19 -4.20
C LEU A 100 1.31 -16.82 -3.92
N PHE A 101 2.26 -16.73 -2.98
CA PHE A 101 2.96 -15.47 -2.70
C PHE A 101 3.92 -15.07 -3.82
N ARG A 102 4.56 -16.04 -4.47
CA ARG A 102 5.59 -15.79 -5.49
C ARG A 102 5.03 -15.63 -6.90
N ASN A 103 3.74 -15.86 -7.08
CA ASN A 103 3.08 -15.73 -8.37
C ASN A 103 3.06 -14.26 -8.81
N PRO A 104 3.62 -13.90 -9.98
CA PRO A 104 3.58 -12.51 -10.44
C PRO A 104 2.15 -11.99 -10.67
N ASN A 105 1.18 -12.88 -10.89
CA ASN A 105 -0.22 -12.49 -11.09
C ASN A 105 -0.93 -12.10 -9.78
N THR A 106 -0.35 -12.36 -8.60
CA THR A 106 -0.93 -11.92 -7.31
C THR A 106 -0.45 -10.53 -6.88
N ALA A 107 0.51 -9.92 -7.58
CA ALA A 107 1.10 -8.60 -7.27
C ALA A 107 0.18 -7.38 -7.54
N ALA A 108 -1.09 -7.61 -7.86
CA ALA A 108 -2.15 -6.60 -7.93
C ALA A 108 -3.47 -7.15 -7.37
N ALA A 109 -3.41 -8.25 -6.63
CA ALA A 109 -4.59 -8.91 -6.09
C ALA A 109 -5.10 -8.24 -4.81
N LYS A 110 -4.38 -7.24 -4.30
CA LYS A 110 -4.71 -6.52 -3.09
C LYS A 110 -4.94 -5.04 -3.35
N VAL A 111 -5.80 -4.45 -2.54
CA VAL A 111 -5.96 -3.01 -2.50
C VAL A 111 -5.13 -2.44 -1.37
N LYS A 112 -4.35 -1.40 -1.68
CA LYS A 112 -3.57 -0.67 -0.69
C LYS A 112 -4.47 -0.09 0.38
N THR A 113 -4.09 -0.30 1.63
CA THR A 113 -4.55 0.50 2.77
C THR A 113 -4.16 1.98 2.56
N PRO A 114 -4.79 2.93 3.29
CA PRO A 114 -4.40 4.33 3.25
C PRO A 114 -2.90 4.57 3.54
N LEU A 115 -2.33 3.79 4.47
CA LEU A 115 -0.91 3.88 4.82
C LEU A 115 -0.01 3.43 3.67
N GLU A 116 -0.32 2.28 3.06
CA GLU A 116 0.45 1.75 1.93
C GLU A 116 0.34 2.66 0.71
N PHE A 117 -0.82 3.25 0.47
CA PHE A 117 -1.02 4.24 -0.58
C PHE A 117 -0.11 5.46 -0.39
N ALA A 118 -0.11 6.05 0.80
CA ALA A 118 0.73 7.20 1.13
C ALA A 118 2.23 6.86 1.04
N ALA A 119 2.63 5.76 1.69
CA ALA A 119 4.02 5.32 1.73
C ALA A 119 4.55 4.93 0.35
N SER A 120 3.75 4.23 -0.47
CA SER A 120 4.14 3.86 -1.84
C SER A 120 4.28 5.07 -2.75
N THR A 121 3.39 6.06 -2.64
CA THR A 121 3.48 7.31 -3.39
C THR A 121 4.78 8.05 -3.06
N LEU A 122 5.04 8.29 -1.78
CA LEU A 122 6.24 8.99 -1.34
C LEU A 122 7.51 8.22 -1.72
N ARG A 123 7.53 6.90 -1.51
CA ARG A 123 8.67 6.04 -1.83
C ARG A 123 8.98 6.03 -3.32
N ALA A 124 7.96 5.99 -4.19
CA ALA A 124 8.16 6.01 -5.63
C ALA A 124 8.90 7.28 -6.08
N PHE A 125 8.56 8.44 -5.51
CA PHE A 125 9.16 9.71 -5.91
C PHE A 125 10.38 10.13 -5.09
N ARG A 126 10.82 9.34 -4.09
CA ARG A 126 11.91 9.72 -3.18
C ARG A 126 13.28 9.34 -3.74
N ALA A 127 14.09 10.35 -4.02
CA ALA A 127 15.51 10.24 -4.36
C ALA A 127 16.29 11.39 -3.71
N SER A 128 17.55 11.14 -3.38
CA SER A 128 18.47 12.18 -2.87
C SER A 128 19.02 13.02 -4.03
N LYS A 129 18.89 14.33 -3.90
CA LYS A 129 19.54 15.31 -4.77
C LYS A 129 21.02 15.46 -4.35
N PRO A 130 21.91 15.93 -5.25
CA PRO A 130 23.32 16.16 -4.93
C PRO A 130 23.56 17.13 -3.75
N ASP A 131 22.62 18.03 -3.49
CA ASP A 131 22.66 18.99 -2.37
C ASP A 131 22.19 18.39 -1.02
N GLY A 132 21.87 17.09 -0.98
CA GLY A 132 21.38 16.39 0.20
C GLY A 132 19.88 16.52 0.46
N SER A 133 19.17 17.36 -0.30
CA SER A 133 17.71 17.44 -0.24
C SER A 133 17.03 16.26 -0.95
N LEU A 134 15.73 16.08 -0.75
CA LEU A 134 14.96 14.96 -1.31
C LEU A 134 13.96 15.43 -2.37
N THR A 135 13.72 14.62 -3.40
CA THR A 135 12.66 14.83 -4.40
C THR A 135 11.27 14.49 -3.87
N ALA A 136 11.14 13.90 -2.68
CA ALA A 136 9.87 13.71 -2.00
C ALA A 136 10.06 13.82 -0.48
N SER A 137 9.14 14.50 0.18
CA SER A 137 9.11 14.65 1.64
C SER A 137 7.71 14.47 2.16
N ALA A 138 7.61 13.95 3.38
CA ALA A 138 6.35 13.70 4.06
C ALA A 138 6.38 14.40 5.41
N ASP A 139 5.30 15.10 5.72
CA ASP A 139 5.01 15.60 7.05
C ASP A 139 4.22 14.53 7.80
N ALA A 140 4.94 13.57 8.39
CA ALA A 140 4.35 12.39 9.01
C ALA A 140 3.25 12.72 10.05
N PRO A 141 3.42 13.72 10.95
CA PRO A 141 2.35 14.17 11.83
C PRO A 141 1.05 14.53 11.11
N SER A 142 1.12 15.28 9.99
CA SER A 142 -0.08 15.66 9.23
C SER A 142 -0.79 14.46 8.58
N LEU A 143 -0.05 13.42 8.22
CA LEU A 143 -0.61 12.19 7.64
C LEU A 143 -1.41 11.39 8.66
N VAL A 144 -0.91 11.29 9.89
CA VAL A 144 -1.46 10.43 10.96
C VAL A 144 -2.42 11.15 11.91
N ALA A 145 -2.46 12.48 11.87
CA ALA A 145 -3.35 13.29 12.72
C ALA A 145 -4.83 12.98 12.46
N SER A 146 -5.68 13.31 13.45
CA SER A 146 -7.13 13.31 13.27
C SER A 146 -7.50 14.25 12.12
N GLY A 147 -8.31 13.76 11.18
CA GLY A 147 -8.61 14.50 9.96
C GLY A 147 -7.46 14.56 8.95
N GLY A 148 -6.35 13.85 9.13
CA GLY A 148 -5.29 13.62 8.13
C GLY A 148 -5.68 12.55 7.10
N LEU A 149 -4.80 12.24 6.14
CA LEU A 149 -5.10 11.28 5.07
C LEU A 149 -5.58 9.93 5.63
N LEU A 150 -4.87 9.35 6.60
CA LEU A 150 -5.18 8.01 7.07
C LEU A 150 -6.57 7.94 7.73
N ASP A 151 -6.96 9.02 8.41
CA ASP A 151 -8.28 9.14 9.04
C ASP A 151 -9.39 9.34 7.98
N ARG A 152 -9.16 10.23 7.00
CA ARG A 152 -10.18 10.55 5.98
C ARG A 152 -10.36 9.45 4.92
N ALA A 153 -9.29 8.76 4.53
CA ALA A 153 -9.31 7.74 3.48
C ALA A 153 -9.62 6.32 3.99
N GLY A 154 -10.06 6.16 5.24
CA GLY A 154 -10.44 4.85 5.77
C GLY A 154 -10.42 4.71 7.30
N ARG A 155 -10.31 5.80 8.06
CA ARG A 155 -10.20 5.79 9.53
C ARG A 155 -9.06 4.91 10.06
N MET A 156 -7.96 4.83 9.30
CA MET A 156 -6.77 4.03 9.61
C MET A 156 -5.84 4.79 10.57
N ARG A 157 -6.24 4.92 11.83
CA ARG A 157 -5.41 5.50 12.89
C ARG A 157 -4.36 4.48 13.34
N LEU A 158 -3.09 4.86 13.36
CA LEU A 158 -2.01 3.90 13.66
C LEU A 158 -2.05 3.34 15.08
N PHE A 159 -2.59 4.10 16.04
CA PHE A 159 -2.57 3.74 17.47
C PHE A 159 -3.94 3.81 18.16
N ASP A 160 -4.97 4.31 17.46
CA ASP A 160 -6.28 4.63 18.04
C ASP A 160 -7.42 3.85 17.36
N ARG A 161 -7.23 2.56 17.12
CA ARG A 161 -8.35 1.69 16.72
C ARG A 161 -9.18 1.35 17.96
N ALA A 162 -10.47 1.68 17.92
CA ALA A 162 -11.38 1.47 19.05
C ALA A 162 -11.73 -0.02 19.21
N GLU A 163 -11.84 -0.74 18.10
CA GLU A 163 -12.21 -2.15 18.06
C GLU A 163 -10.99 -3.07 18.28
N PRO A 164 -11.12 -4.12 19.13
CA PRO A 164 -10.02 -5.02 19.48
C PRO A 164 -9.76 -6.12 18.43
N ASP A 165 -10.09 -5.87 17.16
CA ASP A 165 -10.04 -6.84 16.06
C ASP A 165 -8.99 -6.49 14.98
N GLY A 166 -8.37 -5.31 15.08
CA GLY A 166 -7.38 -4.82 14.11
C GLY A 166 -8.00 -4.44 12.76
N TYR A 167 -7.24 -3.77 11.90
CA TYR A 167 -7.74 -3.30 10.60
C TYR A 167 -8.16 -4.42 9.64
N ALA A 168 -9.05 -4.07 8.70
CA ALA A 168 -9.50 -4.98 7.66
C ALA A 168 -8.31 -5.36 6.76
N GLU A 169 -8.18 -6.63 6.44
CA GLU A 169 -7.05 -7.14 5.62
C GLU A 169 -7.42 -7.30 4.15
N ASP A 170 -8.68 -7.01 3.81
CA ASP A 170 -9.31 -7.15 2.50
C ASP A 170 -9.72 -5.79 1.91
N ALA A 171 -9.87 -5.75 0.59
CA ALA A 171 -10.22 -4.56 -0.17
C ALA A 171 -11.54 -3.91 0.24
N GLY A 172 -12.53 -4.71 0.66
CA GLY A 172 -13.86 -4.25 1.02
C GLY A 172 -13.85 -3.22 2.15
N GLY A 173 -12.89 -3.34 3.09
CA GLY A 173 -12.72 -2.37 4.18
C GLY A 173 -12.12 -1.03 3.76
N TRP A 174 -11.53 -0.93 2.56
CA TRP A 174 -10.72 0.22 2.13
C TRP A 174 -11.25 0.96 0.90
N ILE A 175 -12.24 0.38 0.21
CA ILE A 175 -12.82 0.96 -1.00
C ILE A 175 -14.21 1.53 -0.72
N SER A 176 -14.34 2.83 -0.99
CA SER A 176 -15.61 3.53 -1.13
C SER A 176 -15.40 4.79 -1.96
N ALA A 177 -16.47 5.36 -2.52
CA ALA A 177 -16.36 6.63 -3.25
C ALA A 177 -15.72 7.74 -2.40
N GLY A 178 -16.04 7.78 -1.09
CA GLY A 178 -15.45 8.73 -0.15
C GLY A 178 -13.95 8.52 0.07
N THR A 179 -13.54 7.29 0.37
CA THR A 179 -12.13 6.96 0.64
C THR A 179 -11.24 7.21 -0.59
N LEU A 180 -11.71 6.83 -1.78
CA LEU A 180 -11.01 7.09 -3.05
C LEU A 180 -10.91 8.60 -3.34
N SER A 181 -11.96 9.38 -3.07
CA SER A 181 -11.92 10.84 -3.24
C SER A 181 -10.86 11.51 -2.36
N GLU A 182 -10.63 10.99 -1.15
CA GLU A 182 -9.61 11.50 -0.24
C GLU A 182 -8.19 11.14 -0.69
N ARG A 183 -8.01 9.96 -1.31
CA ARG A 183 -6.75 9.59 -1.97
C ARG A 183 -6.45 10.51 -3.15
N LEU A 184 -7.45 10.87 -3.96
CA LEU A 184 -7.29 11.83 -5.06
C LEU A 184 -6.93 13.23 -4.55
N ARG A 185 -7.58 13.71 -3.49
CA ARG A 185 -7.22 14.98 -2.82
C ARG A 185 -5.78 14.96 -2.31
N TYR A 186 -5.33 13.83 -1.78
CA TYR A 186 -3.95 13.65 -1.37
C TYR A 186 -2.97 13.74 -2.54
N VAL A 187 -3.22 13.03 -3.64
CA VAL A 187 -2.39 13.10 -4.85
C VAL A 187 -2.33 14.52 -5.39
N GLN A 188 -3.47 15.22 -5.45
CA GLN A 188 -3.53 16.62 -5.89
C GLN A 188 -2.67 17.52 -4.98
N SER A 189 -2.80 17.39 -3.66
CA SER A 189 -1.99 18.18 -2.73
C SER A 189 -0.50 17.85 -2.83
N LEU A 190 -0.15 16.58 -3.04
CA LEU A 190 1.24 16.14 -3.04
C LEU A 190 1.98 16.51 -4.35
N ALA A 191 1.30 16.32 -5.48
CA ALA A 191 1.87 16.46 -6.81
C ALA A 191 1.68 17.87 -7.39
N LEU A 192 0.51 18.47 -7.20
CA LEU A 192 0.10 19.70 -7.88
C LEU A 192 0.21 20.94 -6.99
N ALA A 193 0.01 20.82 -5.68
CA ALA A 193 0.16 21.94 -4.73
C ALA A 193 1.63 22.14 -4.32
N GLY A 194 2.48 22.49 -5.28
CA GLY A 194 3.76 23.13 -4.97
C GLY A 194 3.53 24.54 -4.42
N ALA A 195 4.45 25.06 -3.59
CA ALA A 195 4.41 26.44 -3.14
C ALA A 195 4.31 27.39 -4.35
N GLY A 196 3.14 28.00 -4.55
CA GLY A 196 2.86 28.94 -5.65
C GLY A 196 1.96 28.43 -6.79
N LEU A 197 1.52 27.17 -6.81
CA LEU A 197 0.43 26.75 -7.72
C LEU A 197 -0.93 27.04 -7.08
N ALA A 198 -1.42 28.27 -7.27
CA ALA A 198 -2.85 28.54 -7.14
C ALA A 198 -3.57 27.73 -8.23
N THR A 199 -4.28 26.67 -7.85
CA THR A 199 -5.24 26.02 -8.75
C THR A 199 -6.29 27.05 -9.12
N GLY A 200 -6.31 27.50 -10.38
CA GLY A 200 -7.25 28.51 -10.90
C GLY A 200 -8.73 28.10 -10.87
N THR A 201 -9.06 26.99 -10.22
CA THR A 201 -10.41 26.44 -10.10
C THR A 201 -11.11 26.80 -8.79
N GLY A 202 -10.47 27.55 -7.88
CA GLY A 202 -11.07 27.87 -6.58
C GLY A 202 -11.33 26.65 -5.68
N VAL A 203 -10.97 25.44 -6.14
CA VAL A 203 -10.97 24.22 -5.35
C VAL A 203 -9.77 24.31 -4.41
N ARG A 204 -10.00 24.89 -3.24
CA ARG A 204 -9.13 24.71 -2.09
C ARG A 204 -9.20 23.22 -1.74
N SER A 205 -8.31 22.38 -2.29
CA SER A 205 -7.79 21.29 -1.46
C SER A 205 -7.28 22.03 -0.23
N SER A 206 -7.90 21.91 0.94
CA SER A 206 -7.36 22.52 2.15
C SER A 206 -5.92 21.99 2.28
N PRO A 207 -4.90 22.79 1.90
CA PRO A 207 -3.51 22.32 1.91
C PRO A 207 -3.07 22.10 3.36
N ASP A 208 -3.82 22.71 4.29
CA ASP A 208 -3.59 22.73 5.73
C ASP A 208 -3.56 21.34 6.38
N SER A 209 -4.10 20.30 5.73
CA SER A 209 -4.18 18.96 6.31
C SER A 209 -3.05 17.99 5.91
N LEU A 210 -2.15 18.39 5.00
CA LEU A 210 -1.01 17.56 4.56
C LEU A 210 0.35 18.21 4.84
N GLY A 211 0.33 19.36 5.52
CA GLY A 211 1.51 20.06 5.99
C GLY A 211 2.51 20.34 4.88
N SER A 212 3.78 20.02 5.13
CA SER A 212 4.88 20.20 4.17
C SER A 212 5.12 19.01 3.23
N SER A 213 4.17 18.06 3.15
CA SER A 213 4.29 16.89 2.28
C SER A 213 4.29 17.30 0.80
N ARG A 214 5.26 16.82 0.02
CA ARG A 214 5.36 17.11 -1.42
C ARG A 214 6.11 16.03 -2.18
N ILE A 215 5.79 15.90 -3.45
CA ILE A 215 6.66 15.23 -4.44
C ILE A 215 7.14 16.23 -5.48
N ASP A 216 8.31 15.97 -6.03
CA ASP A 216 8.98 16.76 -7.07
C ASP A 216 9.35 15.84 -8.24
N PRO A 217 8.35 15.47 -9.08
CA PRO A 217 8.56 14.56 -10.20
C PRO A 217 9.55 15.12 -11.22
N SER A 218 9.54 16.43 -11.47
CA SER A 218 10.44 17.07 -12.43
C SER A 218 11.90 17.00 -11.97
N ALA A 219 12.18 17.23 -10.67
CA ALA A 219 13.53 17.02 -10.14
C ALA A 219 13.93 15.53 -10.17
N LEU A 220 13.01 14.60 -9.93
CA LEU A 220 13.30 13.17 -10.07
C LEU A 220 13.69 12.82 -11.51
N LEU A 221 12.96 13.32 -12.51
CA LEU A 221 13.28 13.11 -13.92
C LEU A 221 14.63 13.73 -14.28
N ALA A 222 14.93 14.93 -13.77
CA ALA A 222 16.23 15.58 -13.98
C ALA A 222 17.42 14.75 -13.42
N LEU A 223 17.21 14.03 -12.32
CA LEU A 223 18.23 13.14 -11.75
C LEU A 223 18.40 11.82 -12.52
N ARG A 224 17.35 11.34 -13.20
CA ARG A 224 17.27 9.97 -13.72
C ARG A 224 17.33 9.88 -15.23
N LEU A 225 16.89 10.92 -15.93
CA LEU A 225 16.89 11.02 -17.38
C LEU A 225 17.91 12.08 -17.81
N THR A 226 19.04 11.63 -18.34
CA THR A 226 20.15 12.48 -18.81
C THR A 226 20.11 12.65 -20.34
N ASN A 227 21.03 13.44 -20.90
CA ASN A 227 21.19 13.62 -22.35
C ASN A 227 19.92 14.11 -23.08
N GLY A 228 19.09 14.91 -22.42
CA GLY A 228 17.85 15.45 -22.98
C GLY A 228 16.66 14.48 -22.97
N ALA A 229 16.81 13.26 -22.44
CA ALA A 229 15.72 12.29 -22.35
C ALA A 229 14.55 12.79 -21.47
N ASN A 230 14.81 13.72 -20.55
CA ASN A 230 13.77 14.39 -19.76
C ASN A 230 12.84 15.30 -20.59
N ARG A 231 13.11 15.52 -21.88
CA ARG A 231 12.26 16.26 -22.83
C ARG A 231 11.56 15.34 -23.84
N SER A 232 11.84 14.03 -23.83
CA SER A 232 11.10 13.07 -24.65
C SER A 232 9.85 12.61 -23.89
N ALA A 233 8.69 12.76 -24.52
CA ALA A 233 7.43 12.33 -23.94
C ALA A 233 7.42 10.81 -23.69
N GLU A 234 8.04 10.04 -24.59
CA GLU A 234 8.21 8.60 -24.51
C GLU A 234 9.09 8.22 -23.33
N ALA A 235 10.30 8.80 -23.23
CA ALA A 235 11.24 8.46 -22.17
C ALA A 235 10.70 8.82 -20.77
N VAL A 236 10.03 9.98 -20.65
CA VAL A 236 9.37 10.38 -19.40
C VAL A 236 8.23 9.43 -19.04
N THR A 237 7.39 9.08 -20.02
CA THR A 237 6.27 8.15 -19.82
C THR A 237 6.76 6.78 -19.40
N ASP A 238 7.73 6.22 -20.12
CA ASP A 238 8.27 4.89 -19.87
C ASP A 238 8.95 4.81 -18.50
N TYR A 239 9.64 5.88 -18.09
CA TYR A 239 10.22 5.98 -16.76
C TYR A 239 9.14 5.99 -15.66
N LEU A 240 8.12 6.85 -15.78
CA LEU A 240 7.06 6.96 -14.76
C LEU A 240 6.20 5.69 -14.66
N LEU A 241 5.89 5.05 -15.79
CA LEU A 241 5.15 3.80 -15.80
C LEU A 241 5.94 2.68 -15.12
N ARG A 242 7.24 2.54 -15.43
CA ARG A 242 8.11 1.57 -14.76
C ARG A 242 8.27 1.87 -13.27
N LEU A 243 8.30 3.14 -12.90
CA LEU A 243 8.43 3.57 -11.51
C LEU A 243 7.19 3.22 -10.67
N LEU A 244 6.00 3.43 -11.22
CA LEU A 244 4.73 3.26 -10.51
C LEU A 244 4.17 1.84 -10.61
N PHE A 245 4.47 1.12 -11.70
CA PHE A 245 3.93 -0.21 -12.00
C PHE A 245 5.06 -1.20 -12.34
N PRO A 246 6.00 -1.47 -11.40
CA PRO A 246 7.20 -2.25 -11.68
C PRO A 246 6.93 -3.74 -11.99
N SER A 247 5.79 -4.28 -11.55
CA SER A 247 5.36 -5.67 -11.79
C SER A 247 4.65 -5.87 -13.13
N GLU A 248 4.29 -4.78 -13.83
CA GLU A 248 3.47 -4.83 -15.04
C GLU A 248 4.31 -4.91 -16.30
N GLY A 249 3.88 -5.75 -17.24
CA GLY A 249 4.48 -5.84 -18.57
C GLY A 249 4.12 -4.62 -19.45
N SER A 250 5.00 -4.25 -20.38
CA SER A 250 4.78 -3.12 -21.29
C SER A 250 3.49 -3.25 -22.12
N ALA A 251 3.09 -4.47 -22.46
CA ALA A 251 1.84 -4.73 -23.18
C ALA A 251 0.60 -4.31 -22.37
N ASN A 252 0.57 -4.62 -21.06
CA ASN A 252 -0.53 -4.26 -20.16
C ASN A 252 -0.65 -2.73 -19.96
N LEU A 253 0.48 -2.03 -20.07
CA LEU A 253 0.56 -0.58 -19.90
C LEU A 253 0.45 0.20 -21.22
N SER A 254 0.23 -0.46 -22.36
CA SER A 254 0.20 0.18 -23.69
C SER A 254 -0.80 1.33 -23.80
N GLN A 255 -2.01 1.17 -23.26
CA GLN A 255 -3.03 2.23 -23.22
C GLN A 255 -2.62 3.39 -22.31
N TYR A 256 -2.08 3.09 -21.12
CA TYR A 256 -1.55 4.11 -20.21
C TYR A 256 -0.41 4.89 -20.85
N ARG A 257 0.47 4.20 -21.58
CA ARG A 257 1.58 4.79 -22.32
C ARG A 257 1.10 5.75 -23.39
N ALA A 258 0.16 5.31 -24.23
CA ALA A 258 -0.41 6.14 -25.30
C ALA A 258 -1.08 7.40 -24.74
N LEU A 259 -1.92 7.25 -23.71
CA LEU A 259 -2.59 8.38 -23.03
C LEU A 259 -1.60 9.33 -22.37
N SER A 260 -0.53 8.80 -21.76
CA SER A 260 0.50 9.62 -21.11
C SER A 260 1.28 10.46 -22.12
N ILE A 261 1.67 9.86 -23.26
CA ILE A 261 2.35 10.58 -24.35
C ILE A 261 1.43 11.66 -24.93
N GLN A 262 0.15 11.32 -25.14
CA GLN A 262 -0.84 12.30 -25.59
C GLN A 262 -0.99 13.44 -24.58
N PHE A 263 -1.09 13.13 -23.29
CA PHE A 263 -1.20 14.13 -22.22
C PHE A 263 0.00 15.07 -22.20
N LEU A 264 1.23 14.55 -22.34
CA LEU A 264 2.44 15.37 -22.38
C LEU A 264 2.48 16.30 -23.58
N ASN A 265 1.93 15.86 -24.72
CA ASN A 265 1.93 16.60 -25.99
C ASN A 265 0.66 17.43 -26.24
N THR A 266 -0.16 17.66 -25.20
CA THR A 266 -1.39 18.46 -25.29
C THR A 266 -1.34 19.59 -24.28
N THR A 267 -1.81 20.79 -24.64
CA THR A 267 -1.92 21.92 -23.70
C THR A 267 -2.94 21.68 -22.58
N ASP A 268 -3.02 22.61 -21.63
CA ASP A 268 -3.90 22.52 -20.45
C ASP A 268 -5.40 22.55 -20.79
N ASN A 269 -5.77 22.98 -22.01
CA ASN A 269 -7.15 22.91 -22.48
C ASN A 269 -7.56 21.50 -22.97
N GLY A 270 -6.64 20.53 -22.95
CA GLY A 270 -6.89 19.14 -23.30
C GLY A 270 -7.15 18.87 -24.79
N THR A 271 -6.99 19.87 -25.67
CA THR A 271 -7.35 19.75 -27.09
C THR A 271 -6.30 20.30 -28.05
N THR A 272 -5.57 21.35 -27.67
CA THR A 272 -4.56 21.96 -28.53
C THR A 272 -3.23 21.22 -28.42
N PRO A 273 -2.62 20.77 -29.54
CA PRO A 273 -1.29 20.16 -29.51
C PRO A 273 -0.21 21.09 -28.97
N SER A 274 0.69 20.56 -28.15
CA SER A 274 1.86 21.25 -27.61
C SER A 274 2.95 20.24 -27.36
N GLU A 275 3.90 20.15 -28.30
CA GLU A 275 5.02 19.22 -28.23
C GLU A 275 5.81 19.38 -26.92
N PHE A 276 5.86 18.31 -26.13
CA PHE A 276 6.56 18.28 -24.84
C PHE A 276 8.06 18.60 -25.00
N ALA A 277 8.64 18.20 -26.13
CA ALA A 277 10.03 18.48 -26.47
C ALA A 277 10.36 19.98 -26.50
N ASN A 278 9.37 20.85 -26.75
CA ASN A 278 9.55 22.31 -26.77
C ASN A 278 9.53 22.94 -25.38
N LEU A 279 9.05 22.23 -24.36
CA LEU A 279 9.04 22.71 -22.99
C LEU A 279 10.45 22.63 -22.40
N VAL A 280 10.85 23.70 -21.70
CA VAL A 280 12.17 23.82 -21.09
C VAL A 280 12.11 23.29 -19.65
N PRO A 281 12.91 22.28 -19.27
CA PRO A 281 12.96 21.80 -17.89
C PRO A 281 13.23 22.94 -16.88
N GLY A 282 12.49 22.95 -15.78
CA GLY A 282 12.58 23.99 -14.74
C GLY A 282 11.66 25.19 -14.96
N THR A 283 10.95 25.29 -16.09
CA THR A 283 9.87 26.27 -16.24
C THR A 283 8.57 25.77 -15.63
N LYS A 284 7.67 26.71 -15.33
CA LYS A 284 6.34 26.42 -14.79
C LYS A 284 5.53 25.46 -15.69
N ASP A 285 5.59 25.66 -17.00
CA ASP A 285 4.78 24.87 -17.95
C ASP A 285 5.28 23.42 -18.02
N TYR A 286 6.60 23.22 -18.06
CA TYR A 286 7.19 21.88 -17.99
C TYR A 286 6.83 21.19 -16.67
N ASP A 287 7.02 21.89 -15.55
CA ASP A 287 6.77 21.34 -14.21
C ASP A 287 5.30 20.98 -14.01
N THR A 288 4.37 21.85 -14.46
CA THR A 288 2.93 21.61 -14.41
C THR A 288 2.55 20.39 -15.25
N ARG A 289 3.11 20.23 -16.46
CA ARG A 289 2.85 19.09 -17.34
C ARG A 289 3.32 17.77 -16.71
N VAL A 290 4.54 17.74 -16.19
CA VAL A 290 5.10 16.54 -15.55
C VAL A 290 4.34 16.18 -14.27
N ARG A 291 4.03 17.16 -13.43
CA ARG A 291 3.25 16.95 -12.20
C ARG A 291 1.83 16.48 -12.51
N GLY A 292 1.20 17.03 -13.54
CA GLY A 292 -0.10 16.60 -14.05
C GLY A 292 -0.10 15.12 -14.45
N LEU A 293 0.92 14.69 -15.20
CA LEU A 293 1.06 13.30 -15.59
C LEU A 293 1.27 12.38 -14.37
N ALA A 294 2.17 12.77 -13.45
CA ALA A 294 2.39 12.01 -12.22
C ALA A 294 1.09 11.87 -11.40
N ALA A 295 0.33 12.96 -11.26
CA ALA A 295 -0.96 12.95 -10.57
C ALA A 295 -1.99 12.06 -11.27
N LEU A 296 -2.06 12.08 -12.61
CA LEU A 296 -2.93 11.23 -13.40
C LEU A 296 -2.63 9.74 -13.17
N LEU A 297 -1.35 9.35 -13.23
CA LEU A 297 -0.94 7.96 -13.03
C LEU A 297 -1.18 7.48 -11.59
N LEU A 298 -0.90 8.32 -10.58
CA LEU A 298 -1.19 8.04 -9.17
C LEU A 298 -2.70 7.94 -8.88
N SER A 299 -3.54 8.58 -9.70
CA SER A 299 -5.00 8.54 -9.59
C SER A 299 -5.61 7.33 -10.29
N SER A 300 -4.82 6.52 -11.00
CA SER A 300 -5.32 5.36 -11.72
C SER A 300 -5.74 4.22 -10.79
N PRO A 301 -6.70 3.36 -11.21
CA PRO A 301 -7.07 2.16 -10.47
C PRO A 301 -5.86 1.26 -10.16
N ARG A 302 -4.97 1.06 -11.14
CA ARG A 302 -3.74 0.26 -10.97
C ARG A 302 -2.86 0.73 -9.83
N PHE A 303 -2.83 2.02 -9.52
CA PHE A 303 -2.03 2.51 -8.40
C PHE A 303 -2.69 2.29 -7.04
N GLN A 304 -3.98 2.01 -7.00
CA GLN A 304 -4.69 1.59 -5.77
C GLN A 304 -4.37 0.15 -5.37
N GLU A 305 -3.85 -0.65 -6.29
CA GLU A 305 -3.58 -2.08 -6.12
C GLU A 305 -2.09 -2.33 -5.77
N GLN A 306 -1.80 -3.45 -5.10
CA GLN A 306 -0.46 -3.96 -4.77
C GLN A 306 -0.39 -5.49 -4.72
#